data_AF-A0A4Q7VCB3-F1
#
_entry.id   AF-A0A4Q7VCB3-F1
#
_cell.length_a   1.000
_cell.length_b   1.000
_cell.length_c   1.000
_cell.angle_alpha   90.00
_cell.angle_beta   90.00
_cell.angle_gamma   90.00
#
_symmetry.space_group_name_H-M   'P 1'
#
loop_
_entity.id
_entity.type
_entity.pdbx_description
1 polymer ?
#
loop_
_entity_poly.entity_id
_entity_poly.type
_entity_poly.pdbx_seq_one_letter_code
_entity_poly.pdbx_strand_id
1 'polypeptide(L)'
;MMNILNTKSAILQTIREKSILKQLVYKNTSEVFDELKRVLENLVEEYNNELEDEQDAVKLEYVDRGKSEAQIRVASDILVFSMYSNVFQFDRDHAVWQKDYVKQKPDNAYSGIINIYNFLSDSFKYNRSEDLGYLVARIFINQEKHYIVEGKRQMGLLEHDLSQSISDENSLRKIVETAINYSLNFDLLVPPYDDVKILAVADIEEKIQNANIKTGKRLGFQFKSDDV
;
A
#
# COMPACT_ATOMS: atom_id res chain seq x y z
N MET A 1 -16.10 -46.69 -9.51
CA MET A 1 -15.18 -45.85 -10.30
C MET A 1 -15.68 -44.42 -10.23
N MET A 2 -15.00 -43.57 -9.45
CA MET A 2 -15.25 -42.12 -9.46
C MET A 2 -14.91 -41.59 -10.85
N ASN A 3 -15.75 -40.73 -11.39
CA ASN A 3 -15.78 -40.37 -12.80
C ASN A 3 -14.56 -39.47 -13.14
N ILE A 4 -13.42 -40.08 -13.51
CA ILE A 4 -12.13 -39.40 -13.79
C ILE A 4 -12.26 -38.40 -14.95
N LEU A 5 -13.11 -38.69 -15.95
CA LEU A 5 -13.42 -37.77 -17.06
C LEU A 5 -14.13 -36.50 -16.58
N ASN A 6 -15.06 -36.62 -15.63
CA ASN A 6 -15.76 -35.48 -15.02
C ASN A 6 -14.80 -34.65 -14.15
N THR A 7 -13.88 -35.32 -13.46
CA THR A 7 -12.88 -34.65 -12.61
C THR A 7 -11.90 -33.81 -13.44
N LYS A 8 -11.39 -34.34 -14.55
CA LYS A 8 -10.51 -33.60 -15.46
C LYS A 8 -11.20 -32.39 -16.08
N SER A 9 -12.43 -32.54 -16.56
CA SER A 9 -13.18 -31.41 -17.14
C SER A 9 -13.45 -30.31 -16.12
N ALA A 10 -13.86 -30.68 -14.89
CA ALA A 10 -14.10 -29.72 -13.81
C ALA A 10 -12.83 -28.96 -13.40
N ILE A 11 -11.68 -29.66 -13.32
CA ILE A 11 -10.38 -29.02 -13.05
C ILE A 11 -10.02 -28.03 -14.16
N LEU A 12 -10.11 -28.45 -15.43
CA LEU A 12 -9.77 -27.58 -16.57
C LEU A 12 -10.68 -26.36 -16.65
N GLN A 13 -11.96 -26.52 -16.36
CA GLN A 13 -12.92 -25.42 -16.28
C GLN A 13 -12.55 -24.45 -15.17
N THR A 14 -12.29 -24.96 -13.95
CA THR A 14 -11.91 -24.14 -12.80
C THR A 14 -10.62 -23.36 -13.06
N ILE A 15 -9.61 -24.00 -13.65
CA ILE A 15 -8.35 -23.34 -14.03
C ILE A 15 -8.63 -22.19 -14.99
N ARG A 16 -9.45 -22.42 -16.02
CA ARG A 16 -9.78 -21.40 -17.02
C ARG A 16 -10.51 -20.23 -16.37
N GLU A 17 -11.57 -20.49 -15.63
CA GLU A 17 -12.39 -19.46 -14.97
C GLU A 17 -11.57 -18.63 -13.99
N LYS A 18 -10.81 -19.27 -13.08
CA LYS A 18 -9.99 -18.55 -12.10
C LYS A 18 -8.84 -17.79 -12.73
N SER A 19 -8.23 -18.31 -13.79
CA SER A 19 -7.15 -17.61 -14.49
C SER A 19 -7.66 -16.35 -15.19
N ILE A 20 -8.79 -16.45 -15.91
CA ILE A 20 -9.41 -15.31 -16.59
C ILE A 20 -9.82 -14.24 -15.57
N LEU A 21 -10.47 -14.65 -14.48
CA LEU A 21 -10.88 -13.73 -13.41
C LEU A 21 -9.68 -12.98 -12.82
N LYS A 22 -8.61 -13.68 -12.44
CA LYS A 22 -7.43 -13.04 -11.85
C LYS A 22 -6.73 -12.11 -12.83
N GLN A 23 -6.66 -12.47 -14.11
CA GLN A 23 -6.09 -11.58 -15.14
C GLN A 23 -6.92 -10.30 -15.30
N LEU A 24 -8.25 -10.42 -15.29
CA LEU A 24 -9.15 -9.27 -15.39
C LEU A 24 -9.01 -8.35 -14.17
N VAL A 25 -9.01 -8.91 -12.96
CA VAL A 25 -8.82 -8.14 -11.72
C VAL A 25 -7.45 -7.43 -11.71
N TYR A 26 -6.37 -8.13 -12.08
CA TYR A 26 -5.03 -7.52 -12.17
C TYR A 26 -4.99 -6.38 -13.19
N LYS A 27 -5.59 -6.57 -14.37
CA LYS A 27 -5.67 -5.54 -15.40
C LYS A 27 -6.40 -4.30 -14.88
N ASN A 28 -7.58 -4.48 -14.29
CA ASN A 28 -8.35 -3.38 -13.71
C ASN A 28 -7.56 -2.65 -12.62
N THR A 29 -6.90 -3.39 -11.73
CA THR A 29 -6.10 -2.81 -10.65
C THR A 29 -4.94 -2.00 -11.21
N SER A 30 -4.28 -2.49 -12.26
CA SER A 30 -3.19 -1.77 -12.94
C SER A 30 -3.68 -0.48 -13.59
N GLU A 31 -4.83 -0.52 -14.27
CA GLU A 31 -5.43 0.67 -14.90
C GLU A 31 -5.77 1.75 -13.85
N VAL A 32 -6.38 1.35 -12.74
CA VAL A 32 -6.68 2.25 -11.62
C VAL A 32 -5.41 2.77 -10.96
N PHE A 33 -4.34 1.96 -10.88
CA PHE A 33 -3.06 2.42 -10.33
C PHE A 33 -2.39 3.46 -11.25
N ASP A 34 -2.49 3.29 -12.58
CA ASP A 34 -2.01 4.29 -13.54
C ASP A 34 -2.81 5.60 -13.44
N GLU A 35 -4.12 5.53 -13.21
CA GLU A 35 -4.95 6.72 -12.93
C GLU A 35 -4.56 7.38 -11.61
N LEU A 36 -4.34 6.60 -10.55
CA LEU A 36 -3.90 7.08 -9.25
C LEU A 36 -2.56 7.82 -9.35
N LYS A 37 -1.61 7.34 -10.16
CA LYS A 37 -0.34 8.04 -10.40
C LYS A 37 -0.53 9.42 -11.01
N ARG A 38 -1.44 9.56 -11.98
CA ARG A 38 -1.76 10.87 -12.59
C ARG A 38 -2.37 11.81 -11.56
N VAL A 39 -3.25 11.29 -10.71
CA VAL A 39 -3.82 12.06 -9.59
C VAL A 39 -2.72 12.55 -8.64
N LEU A 40 -1.74 11.71 -8.32
CA LEU A 40 -0.60 12.10 -7.47
C LEU A 40 0.24 13.21 -8.12
N GLU A 41 0.58 13.06 -9.40
CA GLU A 41 1.36 14.05 -10.15
C GLU A 41 0.63 15.40 -10.24
N ASN A 42 -0.65 15.38 -10.62
CA ASN A 42 -1.50 16.58 -10.70
C ASN A 42 -1.64 17.27 -9.34
N LEU A 43 -1.84 16.51 -8.26
CA LEU A 43 -1.97 17.07 -6.91
C LEU A 43 -0.68 17.74 -6.45
N VAL A 44 0.47 17.13 -6.73
CA VAL A 44 1.77 17.73 -6.39
C VAL A 44 2.00 19.04 -7.16
N GLU A 45 1.66 19.09 -8.44
CA GLU A 45 1.72 20.32 -9.24
C GLU A 45 0.80 21.41 -8.69
N GLU A 46 -0.48 21.07 -8.46
CA GLU A 46 -1.48 21.98 -7.92
C GLU A 46 -1.05 22.57 -6.57
N TYR A 47 -0.64 21.72 -5.62
CA TYR A 47 -0.32 22.16 -4.26
C TYR A 47 0.99 22.95 -4.23
N ASN A 48 1.98 22.60 -5.05
CA ASN A 48 3.21 23.37 -5.13
C ASN A 48 2.99 24.76 -5.76
N ASN A 49 2.02 24.91 -6.67
CA ASN A 49 1.64 26.23 -7.19
C ASN A 49 1.01 27.10 -6.09
N GLU A 50 0.25 26.52 -5.16
CA GLU A 50 -0.28 27.24 -4.00
C GLU A 50 0.80 27.57 -2.95
N LEU A 51 1.93 26.85 -2.96
CA LEU A 51 3.06 26.99 -2.04
C LEU A 51 4.27 27.69 -2.69
N GLU A 52 4.08 28.45 -3.78
CA GLU A 52 5.20 29.00 -4.58
C GLU A 52 6.17 29.86 -3.77
N ASP A 53 5.65 30.67 -2.83
CA ASP A 53 6.42 31.59 -1.98
C ASP A 53 7.04 30.93 -0.73
N GLU A 54 6.79 29.64 -0.52
CA GLU A 54 7.23 28.92 0.67
C GLU A 54 8.59 28.22 0.48
N GLN A 55 9.22 27.85 1.59
CA GLN A 55 10.51 27.15 1.57
C GLN A 55 10.39 25.75 0.92
N ASP A 56 11.47 25.28 0.28
CA ASP A 56 11.50 23.94 -0.34
C ASP A 56 11.17 22.79 0.63
N ALA A 57 11.31 23.01 1.94
CA ALA A 57 10.96 22.05 2.98
C ALA A 57 9.45 21.72 3.04
N VAL A 58 8.57 22.62 2.58
CA VAL A 58 7.12 22.37 2.55
C VAL A 58 6.61 21.90 1.19
N LYS A 59 7.45 21.96 0.14
CA LYS A 59 7.08 21.51 -1.20
C LYS A 59 6.94 20.00 -1.27
N LEU A 60 5.92 19.57 -2.01
CA LEU A 60 5.66 18.18 -2.28
C LEU A 60 6.55 17.69 -3.43
N GLU A 61 6.94 16.42 -3.40
CA GLU A 61 7.68 15.77 -4.49
C GLU A 61 6.99 14.48 -4.89
N TYR A 62 6.77 14.28 -6.19
CA TYR A 62 6.28 13.01 -6.76
C TYR A 62 7.44 12.21 -7.36
N VAL A 63 7.45 10.90 -7.12
CA VAL A 63 8.41 9.97 -7.73
C VAL A 63 7.68 8.74 -8.25
N ASP A 64 7.71 8.53 -9.56
CA ASP A 64 7.30 7.26 -10.17
C ASP A 64 8.40 6.20 -9.96
N ARG A 65 8.04 5.07 -9.35
CA ARG A 65 8.94 3.94 -9.09
C ARG A 65 8.63 2.72 -9.95
N GLY A 66 8.10 2.95 -11.14
CA GLY A 66 7.78 1.90 -12.10
C GLY A 66 6.40 1.33 -11.89
N LYS A 67 6.10 0.17 -12.50
CA LYS A 67 4.73 -0.27 -12.75
C LYS A 67 3.85 -0.49 -11.51
N SER A 68 4.43 -0.74 -10.36
CA SER A 68 3.70 -1.13 -9.14
C SER A 68 3.96 -0.21 -7.96
N GLU A 69 4.75 0.85 -8.13
CA GLU A 69 5.10 1.75 -7.03
C GLU A 69 5.10 3.21 -7.47
N ALA A 70 4.61 4.08 -6.59
CA ALA A 70 4.69 5.53 -6.70
C ALA A 70 4.86 6.13 -5.30
N GLN A 71 5.48 7.29 -5.21
CA GLN A 71 5.75 7.96 -3.95
C GLN A 71 5.40 9.43 -4.03
N ILE A 72 4.89 9.97 -2.92
CA ILE A 72 4.86 11.42 -2.69
C ILE A 72 5.55 11.73 -1.37
N ARG A 73 6.40 12.75 -1.36
CA ARG A 73 6.91 13.36 -0.14
C ARG A 73 6.02 14.53 0.23
N VAL A 74 5.59 14.58 1.48
CA VAL A 74 4.82 15.69 2.05
C VAL A 74 5.48 16.07 3.38
N ALA A 75 6.16 17.23 3.42
CA ALA A 75 6.94 17.66 4.58
C ALA A 75 7.90 16.57 5.11
N SER A 76 7.70 16.11 6.35
CA SER A 76 8.49 15.08 7.03
C SER A 76 8.12 13.64 6.67
N ASP A 77 7.15 13.45 5.78
CA ASP A 77 6.52 12.16 5.53
C ASP A 77 6.68 11.74 4.07
N ILE A 78 6.81 10.43 3.85
CA ILE A 78 6.84 9.80 2.54
C ILE A 78 5.71 8.78 2.49
N LEU A 79 4.73 9.06 1.63
CA LEU A 79 3.66 8.15 1.30
C LEU A 79 4.09 7.28 0.12
N VAL A 80 4.06 5.96 0.32
CA VAL A 80 4.39 4.96 -0.70
C VAL A 80 3.12 4.21 -1.10
N PHE A 81 2.76 4.33 -2.36
CA PHE A 81 1.65 3.63 -3.00
C PHE A 81 2.21 2.38 -3.69
N SER A 82 1.76 1.20 -3.27
CA SER A 82 2.29 -0.08 -3.72
C SER A 82 1.18 -1.02 -4.17
N MET A 83 1.17 -1.35 -5.46
CA MET A 83 0.24 -2.31 -6.06
C MET A 83 0.82 -3.73 -6.01
N TYR A 84 0.03 -4.68 -5.51
CA TYR A 84 0.40 -6.09 -5.52
C TYR A 84 0.08 -6.74 -6.87
N SER A 85 0.95 -7.62 -7.34
CA SER A 85 0.73 -8.42 -8.56
C SER A 85 -0.27 -9.57 -8.36
N ASN A 86 -0.52 -9.94 -7.11
CA ASN A 86 -1.44 -11.02 -6.77
C ASN A 86 -2.87 -10.53 -6.64
N VAL A 87 -3.81 -11.42 -6.97
CA VAL A 87 -5.24 -11.23 -6.74
C VAL A 87 -5.66 -12.05 -5.53
N PHE A 88 -6.32 -11.39 -4.60
CA PHE A 88 -6.75 -11.94 -3.32
C PHE A 88 -8.25 -12.15 -3.31
N GLN A 89 -8.72 -13.01 -2.42
CA GLN A 89 -10.13 -13.13 -2.09
C GLN A 89 -10.31 -12.74 -0.64
N PHE A 90 -11.35 -11.98 -0.32
CA PHE A 90 -11.66 -11.66 1.06
C PHE A 90 -11.91 -12.92 1.89
N ASP A 91 -11.46 -12.89 3.15
CA ASP A 91 -11.78 -13.92 4.13
C ASP A 91 -13.31 -14.08 4.25
N ARG A 92 -13.79 -15.29 4.55
CA ARG A 92 -15.23 -15.60 4.61
C ARG A 92 -15.96 -14.80 5.68
N ASP A 93 -15.27 -14.38 6.73
CA ASP A 93 -15.84 -13.59 7.82
C ASP A 93 -15.87 -12.08 7.49
N HIS A 94 -15.31 -11.67 6.35
CA HIS A 94 -15.28 -10.27 5.94
C HIS A 94 -16.69 -9.75 5.56
N ALA A 95 -17.02 -8.53 6.00
CA ALA A 95 -18.35 -7.93 5.84
C ALA A 95 -18.83 -7.81 4.38
N VAL A 96 -17.90 -7.75 3.42
CA VAL A 96 -18.15 -7.81 1.97
C VAL A 96 -19.04 -8.98 1.56
N TRP A 97 -18.91 -10.14 2.20
CA TRP A 97 -19.72 -11.33 1.90
C TRP A 97 -21.20 -11.17 2.29
N GLN A 98 -21.53 -10.18 3.11
CA GLN A 98 -22.91 -9.88 3.48
C GLN A 98 -23.65 -9.05 2.42
N LYS A 99 -22.92 -8.44 1.46
CA LYS A 99 -23.49 -7.62 0.40
C LYS A 99 -24.13 -8.48 -0.68
N ASP A 100 -25.34 -8.11 -1.11
CA ASP A 100 -26.07 -8.84 -2.17
C ASP A 100 -25.26 -8.93 -3.47
N TYR A 101 -24.52 -7.87 -3.78
CA TYR A 101 -23.59 -7.81 -4.91
C TYR A 101 -22.59 -8.98 -4.96
N VAL A 102 -22.08 -9.42 -3.81
CA VAL A 102 -21.14 -10.54 -3.71
C VAL A 102 -21.86 -11.87 -3.53
N LYS A 103 -23.00 -11.88 -2.82
CA LYS A 103 -23.85 -13.09 -2.70
C LYS A 103 -24.36 -13.59 -4.05
N GLN A 104 -24.75 -12.67 -4.93
CA GLN A 104 -25.23 -13.00 -6.29
C GLN A 104 -24.09 -13.45 -7.21
N LYS A 105 -22.89 -12.87 -7.05
CA LYS A 105 -21.70 -13.20 -7.85
C LYS A 105 -20.46 -13.28 -6.96
N PRO A 106 -20.14 -14.47 -6.40
CA PRO A 106 -19.02 -14.65 -5.46
C PRO A 106 -17.65 -14.26 -6.01
N ASP A 107 -17.47 -14.27 -7.34
CA ASP A 107 -16.23 -13.82 -7.97
C ASP A 107 -15.95 -12.32 -7.76
N ASN A 108 -16.96 -11.52 -7.36
CA ASN A 108 -16.79 -10.11 -7.00
C ASN A 108 -16.03 -9.91 -5.68
N ALA A 109 -15.83 -10.97 -4.89
CA ALA A 109 -14.97 -10.95 -3.70
C ALA A 109 -13.47 -11.05 -4.04
N TYR A 110 -13.10 -11.26 -5.32
CA TYR A 110 -11.70 -11.23 -5.74
C TYR A 110 -11.26 -9.81 -6.06
N SER A 111 -10.15 -9.38 -5.47
CA SER A 111 -9.64 -8.03 -5.60
C SER A 111 -8.12 -7.99 -5.73
N GLY A 112 -7.64 -7.05 -6.54
CA GLY A 112 -6.27 -6.57 -6.46
C GLY A 112 -6.16 -5.58 -5.30
N ILE A 113 -4.94 -5.34 -4.85
CA ILE A 113 -4.65 -4.53 -3.66
C ILE A 113 -3.64 -3.45 -4.02
N ILE A 114 -3.96 -2.21 -3.65
CA ILE A 114 -3.02 -1.09 -3.61
C ILE A 114 -2.91 -0.65 -2.15
N ASN A 115 -1.72 -0.78 -1.57
CA ASN A 115 -1.44 -0.33 -0.22
C ASN A 115 -0.85 1.08 -0.23
N ILE A 116 -1.23 1.86 0.77
CA ILE A 116 -0.66 3.17 1.04
C ILE A 116 0.07 3.07 2.38
N TYR A 117 1.39 3.21 2.35
CA TYR A 117 2.24 3.23 3.54
C TYR A 117 2.71 4.64 3.81
N ASN A 118 2.90 5.00 5.08
CA ASN A 118 3.62 6.19 5.48
C ASN A 118 4.93 5.83 6.16
N PHE A 119 5.97 6.60 5.85
CA PHE A 119 7.31 6.52 6.41
C PHE A 119 7.82 7.91 6.75
N LEU A 120 8.78 7.99 7.67
CA LEU A 120 9.51 9.23 7.91
C LEU A 120 10.47 9.51 6.75
N SER A 121 10.50 10.74 6.27
CA SER A 121 11.38 11.15 5.16
C SER A 121 12.86 10.97 5.50
N ASP A 122 13.23 11.15 6.78
CA ASP A 122 14.58 10.90 7.29
C ASP A 122 15.00 9.44 7.16
N SER A 123 14.06 8.48 7.18
CA SER A 123 14.37 7.06 6.97
C SER A 123 14.98 6.83 5.59
N PHE A 124 14.45 7.52 4.57
CA PHE A 124 14.98 7.46 3.21
C PHE A 124 16.24 8.29 3.06
N LYS A 125 16.26 9.52 3.61
CA LYS A 125 17.42 10.44 3.51
C LYS A 125 18.70 9.84 4.10
N TYR A 126 18.58 9.09 5.20
CA TYR A 126 19.72 8.48 5.89
C TYR A 126 19.86 6.97 5.63
N ASN A 127 19.12 6.40 4.67
CA ASN A 127 19.12 4.97 4.34
C ASN A 127 18.93 4.04 5.56
N ARG A 128 18.03 4.40 6.46
CA ARG A 128 17.69 3.61 7.65
C ARG A 128 16.72 2.50 7.25
N SER A 129 17.25 1.38 6.78
CA SER A 129 16.46 0.24 6.26
C SER A 129 15.55 -0.41 7.30
N GLU A 130 15.90 -0.30 8.57
CA GLU A 130 15.18 -0.91 9.68
C GLU A 130 14.03 -0.04 10.22
N ASP A 131 13.90 1.20 9.74
CA ASP A 131 12.81 2.07 10.16
C ASP A 131 11.47 1.53 9.63
N LEU A 132 10.52 1.36 10.55
CA LEU A 132 9.20 0.85 10.23
C LEU A 132 8.32 1.94 9.60
N GLY A 133 7.69 1.60 8.47
CA GLY A 133 6.52 2.32 7.97
C GLY A 133 5.23 1.73 8.52
N TYR A 134 4.14 2.49 8.44
CA TYR A 134 2.82 2.01 8.82
C TYR A 134 1.84 2.05 7.64
N LEU A 135 0.95 1.07 7.60
CA LEU A 135 -0.12 1.01 6.62
C LEU A 135 -1.19 2.05 6.96
N VAL A 136 -1.35 3.05 6.08
CA VAL A 136 -2.36 4.10 6.17
C VAL A 136 -3.71 3.56 5.70
N ALA A 137 -3.71 2.98 4.49
CA ALA A 137 -4.91 2.49 3.84
C ALA A 137 -4.62 1.33 2.87
N ARG A 138 -5.65 0.55 2.55
CA ARG A 138 -5.67 -0.47 1.51
C ARG A 138 -6.85 -0.24 0.58
N ILE A 139 -6.57 -0.10 -0.70
CA ILE A 139 -7.59 -0.01 -1.75
C ILE A 139 -7.73 -1.39 -2.37
N PHE A 140 -8.95 -1.91 -2.41
CA PHE A 140 -9.28 -3.17 -3.05
C PHE A 140 -10.05 -2.90 -4.32
N ILE A 141 -9.67 -3.49 -5.45
CA ILE A 141 -10.31 -3.26 -6.75
C ILE A 141 -10.72 -4.60 -7.35
N ASN A 142 -11.98 -4.76 -7.72
CA ASN A 142 -12.52 -6.03 -8.21
C ASN A 142 -12.58 -6.13 -9.75
N GLN A 143 -13.18 -7.22 -10.25
CA GLN A 143 -13.28 -7.51 -11.69
C GLN A 143 -14.18 -6.54 -12.46
N GLU A 144 -15.04 -5.77 -11.76
CA GLU A 144 -15.95 -4.79 -12.34
C GLU A 144 -15.48 -3.35 -12.09
N LYS A 145 -14.21 -3.17 -11.65
CA LYS A 145 -13.62 -1.89 -11.23
C LYS A 145 -14.32 -1.22 -10.04
N HIS A 146 -15.11 -1.97 -9.30
CA HIS A 146 -15.60 -1.47 -8.04
C HIS A 146 -14.50 -1.54 -7.00
N TYR A 147 -14.49 -0.59 -6.07
CA TYR A 147 -13.47 -0.51 -5.04
C TYR A 147 -14.06 -0.39 -3.63
N ILE A 148 -13.26 -0.79 -2.64
CA ILE A 148 -13.44 -0.42 -1.24
C ILE A 148 -12.10 0.00 -0.65
N VAL A 149 -12.14 0.81 0.40
CA VAL A 149 -10.93 1.23 1.09
C VAL A 149 -11.02 0.92 2.59
N GLU A 150 -9.97 0.35 3.13
CA GLU A 150 -9.81 0.08 4.56
C GLU A 150 -8.68 0.93 5.14
N GLY A 151 -8.87 1.51 6.33
CA GLY A 151 -7.85 2.32 7.03
C GLY A 151 -7.92 2.15 8.54
N LYS A 152 -6.83 2.51 9.25
CA LYS A 152 -6.60 2.18 10.67
C LYS A 152 -7.51 2.94 11.67
N ARG A 153 -8.24 3.98 11.24
CA ARG A 153 -9.21 4.71 12.07
C ARG A 153 -10.43 5.09 11.22
N GLN A 154 -11.61 5.17 11.85
CA GLN A 154 -12.91 5.52 11.25
C GLN A 154 -12.97 6.96 10.70
N MET A 155 -12.04 7.34 9.83
CA MET A 155 -11.96 8.68 9.25
C MET A 155 -12.21 8.61 7.74
N GLY A 156 -13.38 9.09 7.32
CA GLY A 156 -13.66 9.67 5.98
C GLY A 156 -13.52 8.80 4.72
N LEU A 157 -12.76 7.71 4.77
CA LEU A 157 -12.34 6.87 3.64
C LEU A 157 -13.21 5.63 3.45
N LEU A 158 -14.20 5.46 4.31
CA LEU A 158 -14.94 4.23 4.40
C LEU A 158 -16.02 4.17 3.32
N GLU A 159 -15.60 4.01 2.09
CA GLU A 159 -16.45 3.42 1.07
C GLU A 159 -16.58 1.93 1.37
N HIS A 160 -17.58 1.64 2.20
CA HIS A 160 -17.91 0.30 2.68
C HIS A 160 -18.76 -0.51 1.71
N ASP A 161 -19.14 0.08 0.57
CA ASP A 161 -20.04 -0.57 -0.36
C ASP A 161 -19.39 -0.81 -1.72
N LEU A 162 -18.78 -1.98 -1.83
CA LEU A 162 -18.22 -2.52 -3.06
C LEU A 162 -19.25 -2.56 -4.22
N SER A 163 -20.56 -2.39 -3.97
CA SER A 163 -21.56 -2.39 -5.05
C SER A 163 -21.83 -1.02 -5.67
N GLN A 164 -21.44 0.08 -5.01
CA GLN A 164 -21.77 1.45 -5.42
C GLN A 164 -20.55 2.27 -5.86
N SER A 165 -19.36 1.81 -5.49
CA SER A 165 -18.11 2.56 -5.62
C SER A 165 -17.34 2.16 -6.87
N ILE A 166 -17.51 2.88 -7.98
CA ILE A 166 -16.68 2.73 -9.18
C ILE A 166 -15.49 3.69 -9.05
N SER A 167 -14.28 3.20 -9.29
CA SER A 167 -13.08 4.03 -9.24
C SER A 167 -13.11 5.08 -10.36
N ASP A 168 -12.96 6.34 -9.99
CA ASP A 168 -12.82 7.49 -10.88
C ASP A 168 -11.77 8.46 -10.34
N GLU A 169 -11.43 9.50 -11.12
CA GLU A 169 -10.40 10.46 -10.72
C GLU A 169 -10.72 11.17 -9.39
N ASN A 170 -11.99 11.54 -9.17
CA ASN A 170 -12.42 12.25 -7.96
C ASN A 170 -12.29 11.40 -6.70
N SER A 171 -12.70 10.13 -6.78
CA SER A 171 -12.56 9.17 -5.70
C SER A 171 -11.09 8.90 -5.36
N LEU A 172 -10.26 8.70 -6.37
CA LEU A 172 -8.81 8.51 -6.18
C LEU A 172 -8.17 9.75 -5.55
N ARG A 173 -8.52 10.96 -6.01
CA ARG A 173 -8.05 12.22 -5.41
C ARG A 173 -8.42 12.30 -3.93
N LYS A 174 -9.69 12.03 -3.60
CA LYS A 174 -10.17 12.04 -2.22
C LYS A 174 -9.44 11.02 -1.33
N ILE A 175 -9.11 9.84 -1.88
CA ILE A 175 -8.29 8.84 -1.19
C ILE A 175 -6.90 9.38 -0.87
N VAL A 176 -6.23 9.97 -1.86
CA VAL A 176 -4.89 10.55 -1.71
C VAL A 176 -4.90 11.69 -0.69
N GLU A 177 -5.81 12.66 -0.82
CA GLU A 177 -5.90 13.82 0.08
C GLU A 177 -6.15 13.39 1.52
N THR A 178 -7.02 12.40 1.73
CA THR A 178 -7.29 11.90 3.08
C THR A 178 -6.09 11.13 3.64
N ALA A 179 -5.35 10.38 2.81
CA ALA A 179 -4.11 9.72 3.22
C ALA A 179 -3.02 10.74 3.61
N ILE A 180 -2.87 11.81 2.82
CA ILE A 180 -1.97 12.94 3.14
C ILE A 180 -2.36 13.57 4.47
N ASN A 181 -3.64 13.96 4.61
CA ASN A 181 -4.13 14.59 5.83
C ASN A 181 -3.95 13.66 7.05
N TYR A 182 -4.17 12.34 6.89
CA TYR A 182 -3.92 11.40 7.97
C TYR A 182 -2.45 11.35 8.37
N SER A 183 -1.53 11.28 7.41
CA SER A 183 -0.09 11.22 7.67
C SER A 183 0.41 12.49 8.37
N LEU A 184 -0.03 13.68 7.94
CA LEU A 184 0.36 14.95 8.55
C LEU A 184 -0.14 15.12 9.99
N ASN A 185 -1.25 14.48 10.36
CA ASN A 185 -1.80 14.53 11.71
C ASN A 185 -1.33 13.37 12.61
N PHE A 186 -0.39 12.54 12.14
CA PHE A 186 0.13 11.42 12.90
C PHE A 186 1.45 11.80 13.60
N ASP A 187 1.35 12.25 14.84
CA ASP A 187 2.53 12.54 15.66
C ASP A 187 3.24 11.26 16.12
N LEU A 188 4.58 11.27 16.07
CA LEU A 188 5.39 10.26 16.75
C LEU A 188 5.23 10.41 18.26
N LEU A 189 4.67 9.39 18.91
CA LEU A 189 4.58 9.36 20.36
C LEU A 189 5.94 9.01 20.98
N VAL A 190 6.34 9.78 21.99
CA VAL A 190 7.51 9.45 22.82
C VAL A 190 7.22 8.14 23.54
N PRO A 191 8.11 7.12 23.44
CA PRO A 191 7.92 5.89 24.19
C PRO A 191 7.95 6.17 25.70
N PRO A 192 7.21 5.41 26.53
CA PRO A 192 7.25 5.59 27.98
C PRO A 192 8.68 5.51 28.52
N TYR A 193 9.04 6.43 29.43
CA TYR A 193 10.40 6.51 29.97
C TYR A 193 10.88 5.18 30.56
N ASP A 194 9.99 4.45 31.24
CA ASP A 194 10.30 3.17 31.86
C ASP A 194 10.68 2.06 30.86
N ASP A 195 10.23 2.16 29.61
CA ASP A 195 10.55 1.19 28.55
C ASP A 195 11.94 1.46 27.94
N VAL A 196 12.49 2.67 28.11
CA VAL A 196 13.75 3.11 27.49
C VAL A 196 14.84 3.54 28.48
N LYS A 197 14.56 3.54 29.79
CA LYS A 197 15.48 4.04 30.84
C LYS A 197 16.75 3.21 31.02
N ILE A 198 16.75 1.94 30.61
CA ILE A 198 17.92 1.06 30.68
C ILE A 198 18.28 0.68 29.24
N LEU A 199 19.52 0.97 28.85
CA LEU A 199 20.04 0.67 27.53
C LEU A 199 21.41 0.00 27.70
N ALA A 200 21.64 -1.14 27.05
CA ALA A 200 22.95 -1.77 27.05
C ALA A 200 23.90 -1.03 26.10
N VAL A 201 25.21 -1.17 26.34
CA VAL A 201 26.24 -0.61 25.44
C VAL A 201 26.09 -1.18 24.02
N ALA A 202 25.75 -2.46 23.91
CA ALA A 202 25.50 -3.12 22.62
C ALA A 202 24.37 -2.44 21.82
N ASP A 203 23.28 -2.04 22.49
CA ASP A 203 22.15 -1.35 21.84
C ASP A 203 22.56 0.06 21.35
N ILE A 204 23.51 0.71 22.03
CA ILE A 204 24.09 2.00 21.59
C ILE A 204 24.94 1.79 20.35
N GLU A 205 25.81 0.78 20.33
CA GLU A 205 26.66 0.46 19.19
C GLU A 205 25.83 0.11 17.95
N GLU A 206 24.76 -0.67 18.11
CA GLU A 206 23.81 -0.98 17.04
C GLU A 206 23.10 0.28 16.52
N LYS A 207 22.61 1.15 17.42
CA LYS A 207 22.01 2.44 17.03
C LYS A 207 22.98 3.35 16.30
N ILE A 208 24.23 3.41 16.73
CA ILE A 208 25.29 4.19 16.08
C ILE A 208 25.61 3.64 14.69
N GLN A 209 25.67 2.32 14.53
CA GLN A 209 25.86 1.67 13.23
C GLN A 209 24.70 1.99 12.29
N ASN A 210 23.45 1.89 12.77
CA ASN A 210 22.25 2.17 11.98
C ASN A 210 22.09 3.67 11.64
N ALA A 211 22.56 4.58 12.49
CA ALA A 211 22.50 6.03 12.25
C ALA A 211 23.60 6.56 11.32
N ASN A 212 24.74 5.87 11.18
CA ASN A 212 25.94 6.37 10.51
C ASN A 212 26.16 5.84 9.08
N ILE A 213 25.17 5.23 8.42
CA ILE A 213 25.35 4.74 7.05
C ILE A 213 25.45 5.92 6.05
N LYS A 214 26.66 6.46 5.91
CA LYS A 214 27.14 7.27 4.78
C LYS A 214 28.13 6.42 3.96
N THR A 215 27.78 6.25 2.68
CA THR A 215 28.38 5.46 1.57
C THR A 215 29.91 5.25 1.48
N GLY A 216 30.34 4.07 1.00
CA GLY A 216 31.63 3.90 0.30
C GLY A 216 32.15 2.46 0.01
N LYS A 217 31.87 1.93 -1.21
CA LYS A 217 32.58 0.87 -1.99
C LYS A 217 32.75 -0.57 -1.44
N ARG A 218 32.52 -1.53 -2.36
CA ARG A 218 32.43 -3.01 -2.25
C ARG A 218 33.63 -3.74 -1.62
N LEU A 219 33.38 -4.89 -0.95
CA LEU A 219 34.00 -6.21 -1.22
C LEU A 219 33.51 -7.31 -0.24
N GLY A 220 32.86 -8.34 -0.79
CA GLY A 220 33.21 -9.75 -0.54
C GLY A 220 32.86 -10.46 0.78
N PHE A 221 32.25 -11.64 0.61
CA PHE A 221 32.36 -12.88 1.41
C PHE A 221 31.37 -13.20 2.55
N GLN A 222 30.33 -13.97 2.15
CA GLN A 222 29.92 -15.33 2.56
C GLN A 222 29.71 -15.78 4.03
N PHE A 223 28.46 -16.25 4.24
CA PHE A 223 27.93 -17.49 4.90
C PHE A 223 28.27 -17.88 6.35
N LYS A 224 27.20 -18.14 7.13
CA LYS A 224 26.76 -19.47 7.66
C LYS A 224 25.53 -19.29 8.57
N SER A 225 24.35 -19.85 8.26
CA SER A 225 23.83 -21.21 8.54
C SER A 225 23.36 -21.45 9.98
N ASP A 226 22.06 -21.78 10.05
CA ASP A 226 21.33 -22.69 10.93
C ASP A 226 21.04 -22.39 12.42
N ASP A 227 19.73 -22.53 12.69
CA ASP A 227 19.02 -23.11 13.83
C ASP A 227 19.09 -22.49 15.23
N VAL A 228 17.90 -22.07 15.72
CA VAL A 228 17.09 -22.85 16.69
C VAL A 228 15.60 -22.77 16.31
#